data_AF-A9WUV8-F1
#
_entry.id   AF-A9WUV8-F1
#
_cell.length_a   1.000
_cell.length_b   1.000
_cell.length_c   1.000
_cell.angle_alpha   90.00
_cell.angle_beta   90.00
_cell.angle_gamma   90.00
#
_symmetry.space_group_name_H-M   'P 1'
#
loop_
_entity.id
_entity.type
_entity.pdbx_description
1 polymer ?
#
loop_
_entity_poly.entity_id
_entity_poly.type
_entity_poly.pdbx_seq_one_letter_code
_entity_poly.pdbx_strand_id
1 'polypeptide(L)'
;MTETAVATASENVSNPAKADFWFDPLCPFAWVTSRWIGEVEKVRGIQVDWHVMSLSVLNSGRDGLSEKYKGLMDKGWGPARVVIAAQQLHGEAVVKPLYDAIGAQIHNNGVEDYDEAIRLGLASAGLPAELAEYAHKDTYDAELKASHENGILPVGQEVGTPVVAFNGTAFLAQ
;
A
#
# COMPACT_ATOMS: atom_id res chain seq x y z
N MET A 1 -58.59 -25.23 7.57
CA MET A 1 -57.67 -24.79 6.51
C MET A 1 -57.08 -23.47 6.97
N THR A 2 -55.87 -23.50 7.51
CA THR A 2 -55.14 -22.30 7.93
C THR A 2 -53.81 -22.35 7.21
N GLU A 3 -53.65 -21.39 6.31
CA GLU A 3 -52.56 -21.24 5.36
C GLU A 3 -51.41 -20.54 6.09
N THR A 4 -50.30 -21.24 6.26
CA THR A 4 -49.08 -20.69 6.87
C THR A 4 -48.35 -19.88 5.81
N ALA A 5 -48.37 -18.55 5.93
CA ALA A 5 -47.55 -17.66 5.12
C ALA A 5 -46.07 -17.86 5.48
N VAL A 6 -45.26 -18.26 4.50
CA VAL A 6 -43.79 -18.31 4.61
C VAL A 6 -43.28 -16.89 4.37
N ALA A 7 -42.74 -16.26 5.41
CA ALA A 7 -42.02 -15.01 5.29
C ALA A 7 -40.72 -15.27 4.52
N THR A 8 -40.62 -14.73 3.31
CA THR A 8 -39.37 -14.69 2.55
C THR A 8 -38.41 -13.74 3.25
N ALA A 9 -37.29 -14.26 3.74
CA ALA A 9 -36.19 -13.46 4.22
C ALA A 9 -35.68 -12.57 3.08
N SER A 10 -35.70 -11.26 3.28
CA SER A 10 -35.02 -10.30 2.41
C SER A 10 -33.54 -10.68 2.38
N GLU A 11 -32.99 -10.92 1.21
CA GLU A 11 -31.55 -11.02 1.02
C GLU A 11 -30.93 -9.71 1.50
N ASN A 12 -30.21 -9.76 2.63
CA ASN A 12 -29.28 -8.71 2.96
C ASN A 12 -28.25 -8.71 1.85
N VAL A 13 -28.33 -7.73 0.94
CA VAL A 13 -27.21 -7.39 0.05
C VAL A 13 -26.10 -6.93 0.99
N SER A 14 -25.26 -7.88 1.42
CA SER A 14 -24.10 -7.56 2.23
C SER A 14 -23.19 -6.72 1.34
N ASN A 15 -22.99 -5.45 1.70
CA ASN A 15 -21.87 -4.69 1.17
C ASN A 15 -20.61 -5.57 1.28
N PRO A 16 -19.78 -5.67 0.24
CA PRO A 16 -18.56 -6.46 0.30
C PRO A 16 -17.77 -6.04 1.53
N ALA A 17 -17.29 -7.01 2.31
CA ALA A 17 -16.47 -6.70 3.47
C ALA A 17 -15.22 -5.96 2.99
N LYS A 18 -14.90 -4.83 3.62
CA LYS A 18 -13.80 -3.97 3.19
C LYS A 18 -12.51 -4.35 3.90
N ALA A 19 -11.42 -4.36 3.14
CA ALA A 19 -10.08 -4.49 3.65
C ALA A 19 -9.25 -3.28 3.22
N ASP A 20 -8.67 -2.56 4.16
CA ASP A 20 -7.69 -1.51 3.87
C ASP A 20 -6.29 -2.12 3.98
N PHE A 21 -5.45 -1.89 2.97
CA PHE A 21 -4.09 -2.44 2.91
C PHE A 21 -3.06 -1.32 2.77
N TRP A 22 -2.27 -1.10 3.83
CA TRP A 22 -1.15 -0.17 3.78
C TRP A 22 0.16 -0.87 3.46
N PHE A 23 0.87 -0.34 2.46
CA PHE A 23 2.12 -0.91 1.96
C PHE A 23 3.23 0.13 1.79
N ASP A 24 4.47 -0.32 1.91
CA ASP A 24 5.65 0.38 1.37
C ASP A 24 6.18 -0.45 0.20
N PRO A 25 6.45 0.14 -0.99
CA PRO A 25 7.03 -0.57 -2.13
C PRO A 25 8.34 -1.31 -1.84
N LEU A 26 9.11 -0.89 -0.83
CA LEU A 26 10.37 -1.51 -0.43
C LEU A 26 10.20 -2.72 0.49
N CYS A 27 9.04 -2.91 1.10
CA CYS A 27 8.88 -3.96 2.10
C CYS A 27 8.62 -5.33 1.45
N PRO A 28 9.50 -6.33 1.66
CA PRO A 28 9.29 -7.67 1.11
C PRO A 28 8.07 -8.38 1.74
N PHE A 29 7.76 -8.12 3.02
CA PHE A 29 6.56 -8.67 3.65
C PHE A 29 5.28 -8.05 3.07
N ALA A 30 5.30 -6.74 2.78
CA ALA A 30 4.16 -6.08 2.14
C ALA A 30 3.94 -6.62 0.74
N TRP A 31 5.03 -6.90 0.02
CA TRP A 31 4.98 -7.53 -1.30
C TRP A 31 4.26 -8.87 -1.27
N VAL A 32 4.72 -9.81 -0.44
CA VAL A 32 4.14 -11.16 -0.36
C VAL A 32 2.68 -11.11 0.10
N THR A 33 2.39 -10.38 1.17
CA THR A 33 1.02 -10.29 1.71
C THR A 33 0.06 -9.60 0.73
N SER A 34 0.54 -8.63 -0.07
CA SER A 34 -0.29 -8.00 -1.10
C SER A 34 -0.71 -8.97 -2.21
N ARG A 35 0.13 -9.95 -2.55
CA ARG A 35 -0.25 -11.00 -3.52
C ARG A 35 -1.32 -11.89 -2.93
N TRP A 36 -1.17 -12.27 -1.66
CA TRP A 36 -2.15 -13.07 -0.95
C TRP A 36 -3.52 -12.37 -0.87
N ILE A 37 -3.58 -11.12 -0.42
CA ILE A 37 -4.87 -10.41 -0.28
C ILE A 37 -5.55 -10.20 -1.64
N GLY A 38 -4.78 -10.03 -2.72
CA GLY A 38 -5.30 -10.00 -4.09
C GLY A 38 -5.90 -11.33 -4.55
N GLU A 39 -5.37 -12.48 -4.12
CA GLU A 39 -6.02 -13.77 -4.36
C GLU A 39 -7.26 -13.96 -3.50
N VAL A 40 -7.27 -13.46 -2.26
CA VAL A 40 -8.44 -13.48 -1.37
C VAL A 40 -9.59 -12.66 -1.95
N GLU A 41 -9.31 -11.48 -2.50
CA GLU A 41 -10.30 -10.61 -3.13
C GLU A 41 -11.13 -11.34 -4.19
N LYS A 42 -10.48 -12.17 -5.02
CA LYS A 42 -11.12 -12.97 -6.08
C LYS A 42 -12.09 -14.03 -5.56
N VAL A 43 -11.92 -14.51 -4.33
CA VAL A 43 -12.61 -15.71 -3.81
C VAL A 43 -13.40 -15.50 -2.52
N ARG A 44 -13.40 -14.30 -1.93
CA ARG A 44 -14.10 -14.00 -0.66
C ARG A 44 -15.09 -12.85 -0.70
N GLY A 45 -15.29 -12.21 -1.86
CA GLY A 45 -16.25 -11.10 -1.98
C GLY A 45 -15.87 -9.91 -1.08
N ILE A 46 -14.57 -9.69 -0.90
CA ILE A 46 -14.04 -8.49 -0.24
C ILE A 46 -13.67 -7.46 -1.30
N GLN A 47 -13.60 -6.19 -0.89
CA GLN A 47 -12.98 -5.13 -1.69
C GLN A 47 -11.74 -4.64 -0.94
N VAL A 48 -10.60 -4.56 -1.62
CA VAL A 48 -9.35 -4.05 -1.05
C VAL A 48 -9.11 -2.61 -1.49
N ASP A 49 -9.09 -1.70 -0.52
CA ASP A 49 -8.69 -0.31 -0.69
C ASP A 49 -7.17 -0.20 -0.36
N TRP A 50 -6.38 0.38 -1.26
CA TRP A 50 -4.92 0.34 -1.23
C TRP A 50 -4.33 1.67 -0.82
N HIS A 51 -3.46 1.67 0.19
CA HIS A 51 -2.90 2.88 0.76
C HIS A 51 -1.37 2.81 0.82
N VAL A 52 -0.69 3.88 0.40
CA VAL A 52 0.76 3.95 0.54
C VAL A 52 1.14 4.35 1.96
N MET A 53 2.18 3.73 2.50
CA MET A 53 2.88 4.15 3.70
C MET A 53 4.39 4.06 3.47
N SER A 54 5.20 4.55 4.42
CA SER A 54 6.64 4.60 4.26
C SER A 54 7.40 4.12 5.50
N LEU A 55 8.30 3.16 5.31
CA LEU A 55 9.32 2.75 6.25
C LEU A 55 10.31 3.88 6.53
N SER A 56 10.59 4.74 5.54
CA SER A 56 11.41 5.93 5.72
C SER A 56 10.75 6.95 6.64
N VAL A 57 9.42 7.13 6.54
CA VAL A 57 8.65 7.91 7.50
C VAL A 57 8.71 7.27 8.89
N LEU A 58 8.43 5.97 8.99
CA LEU A 58 8.45 5.22 10.25
C LEU A 58 9.78 5.33 11.00
N ASN A 59 10.89 5.29 10.26
CA ASN A 59 12.24 5.30 10.84
C ASN A 59 12.86 6.70 10.91
N SER A 60 12.17 7.74 10.45
CA SER A 60 12.67 9.12 10.49
C SER A 60 12.91 9.56 11.92
N GLY A 61 14.16 9.90 12.25
CA GLY A 61 14.55 10.33 13.60
C GLY A 61 14.69 9.20 14.62
N ARG A 62 14.65 7.93 14.21
CA ARG A 62 14.88 6.79 15.11
C ARG A 62 16.37 6.63 15.42
N ASP A 63 16.69 6.58 16.70
CA ASP A 63 18.06 6.35 17.17
C ASP A 63 18.48 4.88 17.03
N GLY A 64 19.78 4.62 17.05
CA GLY A 64 20.34 3.25 17.09
C GLY A 64 20.29 2.48 15.76
N LEU A 65 19.85 3.10 14.66
CA LEU A 65 19.89 2.49 13.34
C LEU A 65 21.32 2.35 12.81
N SER A 66 21.63 1.20 12.21
CA SER A 66 22.90 1.00 11.50
C SER A 66 23.03 1.95 10.31
N GLU A 67 24.26 2.34 9.96
CA GLU A 67 24.51 3.28 8.85
C GLU A 67 24.00 2.76 7.50
N LYS A 68 24.14 1.44 7.27
CA LYS A 68 23.59 0.77 6.10
C LYS A 68 22.06 0.93 6.03
N TYR A 69 21.38 0.78 7.16
CA TYR A 69 19.93 0.88 7.22
C TYR A 69 19.46 2.33 7.07
N LYS A 70 20.17 3.31 7.64
CA LYS A 70 19.90 4.73 7.41
C LYS A 70 20.01 5.08 5.93
N GLY A 71 21.10 4.68 5.27
CA GLY A 71 21.28 4.91 3.83
C GLY A 71 20.19 4.24 2.96
N LEU A 72 19.63 3.11 3.43
CA LEU A 72 18.46 2.49 2.78
C LEU A 72 17.19 3.35 2.99
N MET A 73 16.96 3.85 4.20
CA MET A 73 15.81 4.71 4.51
C MET A 73 15.88 6.06 3.79
N ASP A 74 17.07 6.62 3.58
CA ASP A 74 17.26 7.86 2.80
C ASP A 74 16.84 7.67 1.34
N LYS A 75 17.18 6.52 0.74
CA LYS A 75 16.77 6.16 -0.62
C LYS A 75 15.30 5.70 -0.70
N GLY A 76 14.77 5.16 0.39
CA GLY A 76 13.44 4.56 0.44
C GLY A 76 12.25 5.51 0.35
N TRP A 77 12.51 6.81 0.44
CA TRP A 77 11.47 7.83 0.19
C TRP A 77 10.97 7.81 -1.26
N GLY A 78 11.85 7.54 -2.23
CA GLY A 78 11.56 7.74 -3.65
C GLY A 78 10.32 6.98 -4.14
N PRO A 79 10.28 5.63 -4.01
CA PRO A 79 9.14 4.85 -4.46
C PRO A 79 7.81 5.24 -3.80
N ALA A 80 7.82 5.46 -2.48
CA ALA A 80 6.61 5.87 -1.74
C ALA A 80 6.13 7.26 -2.17
N ARG A 81 7.04 8.21 -2.40
CA ARG A 81 6.73 9.55 -2.93
C ARG A 81 6.11 9.51 -4.31
N VAL A 82 6.61 8.65 -5.20
CA VAL A 82 6.03 8.54 -6.55
C VAL A 82 4.63 7.91 -6.51
N VAL A 83 4.40 6.93 -5.64
CA VAL A 83 3.06 6.34 -5.46
C VAL A 83 2.06 7.37 -4.91
N ILE A 84 2.42 8.13 -3.87
CA ILE A 84 1.51 9.17 -3.34
C ILE A 84 1.29 10.27 -4.38
N ALA A 85 2.31 10.68 -5.14
CA ALA A 85 2.16 11.70 -6.19
C ALA A 85 1.21 11.22 -7.30
N ALA A 86 1.35 9.97 -7.72
CA ALA A 86 0.46 9.35 -8.71
C ALA A 86 -0.99 9.31 -8.20
N GLN A 87 -1.20 8.97 -6.91
CA GLN A 87 -2.52 9.02 -6.28
C GLN A 87 -3.12 10.43 -6.31
N GLN A 88 -2.35 11.46 -5.93
CA GLN A 88 -2.83 12.85 -5.90
C GLN A 88 -3.17 13.38 -7.30
N LEU A 89 -2.41 12.99 -8.32
CA LEU A 89 -2.54 13.53 -9.68
C LEU A 89 -3.47 12.71 -10.58
N HIS A 90 -3.61 11.41 -10.32
CA HIS A 90 -4.33 10.47 -11.20
C HIS A 90 -5.39 9.62 -10.47
N GLY A 91 -5.53 9.76 -9.15
CA GLY A 91 -6.57 9.12 -8.33
C GLY A 91 -6.22 7.72 -7.83
N GLU A 92 -7.08 7.19 -6.93
CA GLU A 92 -6.86 5.91 -6.22
C GLU A 92 -6.61 4.71 -7.13
N ALA A 93 -7.23 4.69 -8.31
CA ALA A 93 -7.18 3.56 -9.23
C ALA A 93 -5.75 3.24 -9.72
N VAL A 94 -4.80 4.20 -9.62
CA VAL A 94 -3.41 3.99 -10.07
C VAL A 94 -2.50 3.42 -8.98
N VAL A 95 -2.91 3.47 -7.71
CA VAL A 95 -2.07 3.10 -6.56
C VAL A 95 -1.63 1.63 -6.66
N LYS A 96 -2.59 0.72 -6.83
CA LYS A 96 -2.32 -0.72 -6.91
C LYS A 96 -1.54 -1.11 -8.18
N PRO A 97 -1.92 -0.68 -9.40
CA PRO A 97 -1.12 -0.96 -10.60
C PRO A 97 0.32 -0.46 -10.51
N LEU A 98 0.53 0.75 -9.97
CA LEU A 98 1.87 1.31 -9.84
C LEU A 98 2.68 0.59 -8.76
N TYR A 99 2.07 0.26 -7.62
CA TYR A 99 2.70 -0.56 -6.60
C TYR A 99 3.16 -1.91 -7.15
N ASP A 100 2.29 -2.60 -7.88
CA ASP A 100 2.61 -3.88 -8.52
C ASP A 100 3.80 -3.76 -9.46
N ALA A 101 3.80 -2.72 -10.29
CA ALA A 101 4.82 -2.50 -11.30
C ALA A 101 6.19 -2.19 -10.67
N ILE A 102 6.25 -1.31 -9.66
CA ILE A 102 7.48 -0.97 -8.94
C ILE A 102 7.95 -2.17 -8.11
N GLY A 103 7.04 -2.80 -7.36
CA GLY A 103 7.35 -3.93 -6.51
C GLY A 103 7.87 -5.14 -7.29
N ALA A 104 7.38 -5.38 -8.51
CA ALA A 104 7.91 -6.42 -9.38
C ALA A 104 9.39 -6.17 -9.74
N GLN A 105 9.79 -4.92 -9.99
CA GLN A 105 11.20 -4.60 -10.28
C GLN A 105 12.09 -4.84 -9.07
N ILE A 106 11.65 -4.40 -7.89
CA ILE A 106 12.44 -4.49 -6.66
C ILE A 106 12.52 -5.95 -6.17
N HIS A 107 11.37 -6.61 -6.01
CA HIS A 107 11.30 -7.89 -5.29
C HIS A 107 11.49 -9.11 -6.18
N ASN A 108 11.11 -9.03 -7.46
CA ASN A 108 11.24 -10.17 -8.38
C ASN A 108 12.47 -10.05 -9.28
N ASN A 109 12.73 -8.86 -9.81
CA ASN A 109 13.86 -8.63 -10.74
C ASN A 109 15.14 -8.17 -10.03
N GLY A 110 15.08 -7.85 -8.74
CA GLY A 110 16.25 -7.46 -7.94
C GLY A 110 16.85 -6.12 -8.33
N VAL A 111 16.05 -5.19 -8.86
CA VAL A 111 16.51 -3.84 -9.21
C VAL A 111 16.80 -3.07 -7.91
N GLU A 112 18.08 -2.81 -7.64
CA GLU A 112 18.53 -2.07 -6.44
C GLU A 112 18.57 -0.55 -6.65
N ASP A 113 18.56 -0.09 -7.90
CA ASP A 113 18.40 1.33 -8.24
C ASP A 113 16.90 1.70 -8.25
N TYR A 114 16.46 2.41 -7.21
CA TYR A 114 15.05 2.76 -7.08
C TYR A 114 14.58 3.78 -8.13
N ASP A 115 15.46 4.61 -8.69
CA ASP A 115 15.09 5.50 -9.80
C ASP A 115 14.81 4.68 -11.06
N GLU A 116 15.60 3.63 -11.30
CA GLU A 116 15.33 2.67 -12.38
C GLU A 116 14.03 1.91 -12.15
N ALA A 117 13.81 1.37 -10.94
CA ALA A 117 12.59 0.64 -10.60
C ALA A 117 11.33 1.50 -10.77
N ILE A 118 11.38 2.77 -10.37
CA ILE A 118 10.32 3.76 -10.56
C ILE A 118 10.06 3.98 -12.05
N ARG A 119 11.09 4.26 -12.85
CA ARG A 119 10.95 4.53 -14.28
C ARG A 119 10.34 3.35 -15.03
N LEU A 120 10.81 2.13 -14.74
CA LEU A 120 10.27 0.89 -15.30
C LEU A 120 8.83 0.64 -14.83
N GLY A 121 8.55 0.90 -13.54
CA GLY A 121 7.23 0.76 -12.94
C GLY A 121 6.19 1.69 -13.58
N LEU A 122 6.50 2.98 -13.73
CA LEU A 122 5.65 3.96 -14.39
C LEU A 122 5.33 3.57 -15.83
N ALA A 123 6.34 3.16 -16.59
CA ALA A 123 6.15 2.69 -17.96
C ALA A 123 5.23 1.46 -18.03
N SER A 124 5.43 0.49 -17.14
CA SER A 124 4.60 -0.72 -17.07
C SER A 124 3.17 -0.43 -16.60
N ALA A 125 2.96 0.57 -15.75
CA ALA A 125 1.64 1.00 -15.29
C ALA A 125 0.93 1.94 -16.28
N GLY A 126 1.60 2.33 -17.38
CA GLY A 126 1.04 3.28 -18.36
C GLY A 126 0.90 4.70 -17.82
N LEU A 127 1.71 5.07 -16.82
CA LEU A 127 1.68 6.38 -16.18
C LEU A 127 2.76 7.32 -16.75
N PRO A 128 2.56 8.64 -16.66
CA PRO A 128 3.50 9.61 -17.20
C PRO A 128 4.88 9.49 -16.55
N ALA A 129 5.94 9.52 -17.37
CA ALA A 129 7.32 9.34 -16.91
C ALA A 129 7.79 10.50 -16.01
N GLU A 130 7.20 11.68 -16.18
CA GLU A 130 7.43 12.84 -15.33
C GLU A 130 7.00 12.60 -13.88
N LEU A 131 6.21 11.57 -13.53
CA LEU A 131 5.96 11.29 -12.12
C LEU A 131 7.24 10.90 -11.35
N ALA A 132 8.28 10.43 -12.05
CA ALA A 132 9.54 10.02 -11.44
C ALA A 132 10.27 11.18 -10.72
N GLU A 133 10.08 12.44 -11.14
CA GLU A 133 10.72 13.56 -10.44
C GLU A 133 10.22 13.76 -9.00
N TYR A 134 9.01 13.28 -8.67
CA TYR A 134 8.51 13.34 -7.29
C TYR A 134 9.27 12.45 -6.32
N ALA A 135 10.05 11.46 -6.79
CA ALA A 135 10.94 10.67 -5.94
C ALA A 135 11.89 11.56 -5.10
N HIS A 136 12.28 12.69 -5.68
CA HIS A 136 13.28 13.63 -5.14
C HIS A 136 12.68 14.96 -4.67
N LYS A 137 11.35 15.06 -4.57
CA LYS A 137 10.64 16.25 -4.10
C LYS A 137 9.79 15.91 -2.88
N ASP A 138 9.72 16.84 -1.94
CA ASP A 138 8.88 16.73 -0.74
C ASP A 138 7.44 17.24 -0.96
N THR A 139 7.06 17.50 -2.21
CA THR A 139 5.79 18.14 -2.59
C THR A 139 4.56 17.48 -1.98
N TYR A 140 4.60 16.15 -1.81
CA TYR A 140 3.49 15.35 -1.24
C TYR A 140 3.87 14.60 0.04
N ASP A 141 4.93 15.04 0.73
CA ASP A 141 5.37 14.39 1.97
C ASP A 141 4.32 14.51 3.08
N ALA A 142 3.50 15.57 3.09
CA ALA A 142 2.44 15.73 4.07
C ALA A 142 1.34 14.67 3.89
N GLU A 143 0.93 14.42 2.65
CA GLU A 143 -0.05 13.41 2.27
C GLU A 143 0.49 11.99 2.53
N LEU A 144 1.77 11.74 2.23
CA LEU A 144 2.41 10.46 2.53
C LEU A 144 2.44 10.20 4.04
N LYS A 145 2.80 11.21 4.84
CA LYS A 145 2.80 11.12 6.30
C LYS A 145 1.39 10.89 6.85
N ALA A 146 0.38 11.61 6.33
CA ALA A 146 -1.01 11.39 6.73
C ALA A 146 -1.50 9.96 6.39
N SER A 147 -1.18 9.46 5.20
CA SER A 147 -1.51 8.08 4.81
C SER A 147 -0.80 7.05 5.69
N HIS A 148 0.49 7.28 5.99
CA HIS A 148 1.25 6.45 6.92
C HIS A 148 0.64 6.45 8.33
N GLU A 149 0.33 7.63 8.88
CA GLU A 149 -0.29 7.80 10.19
C GLU A 149 -1.62 7.03 10.29
N ASN A 150 -2.48 7.14 9.27
CA ASN A 150 -3.75 6.41 9.22
C ASN A 150 -3.57 4.88 9.33
N GLY A 151 -2.53 4.34 8.69
CA GLY A 151 -2.25 2.91 8.73
C GLY A 151 -1.58 2.45 10.04
N ILE A 152 -0.64 3.22 10.58
CA ILE A 152 0.18 2.79 11.72
C ILE A 152 -0.51 3.04 13.08
N LEU A 153 -1.34 4.08 13.21
CA LEU A 153 -1.98 4.45 14.48
C LEU A 153 -2.78 3.31 15.13
N PRO A 154 -3.56 2.49 14.40
CA PRO A 154 -4.33 1.39 14.98
C PRO A 154 -3.48 0.23 15.53
N VAL A 155 -2.25 0.06 15.05
CA VAL A 155 -1.37 -1.08 15.39
C VAL A 155 -0.16 -0.68 16.25
N GLY A 156 0.06 0.62 16.46
CA GLY A 156 1.17 1.18 17.23
C GLY A 156 2.43 1.41 16.39
N GLN A 157 3.34 2.25 16.89
CA GLN A 157 4.54 2.71 16.17
C GLN A 157 5.74 1.76 16.25
N GLU A 158 5.66 0.71 17.07
CA GLU A 158 6.74 -0.27 17.24
C GLU A 158 6.66 -1.43 16.22
N VAL A 159 5.72 -1.36 15.28
CA VAL A 159 5.50 -2.38 14.24
C VAL A 159 5.89 -1.87 12.85
N GLY A 160 5.97 -2.78 11.88
CA GLY A 160 6.35 -2.49 10.51
C GLY A 160 5.18 -2.56 9.53
N THR A 161 5.52 -2.81 8.26
CA THR A 161 4.56 -2.99 7.17
C THR A 161 4.46 -4.47 6.76
N PRO A 162 3.35 -4.90 6.16
CA PRO A 162 2.11 -4.17 5.89
C PRO A 162 1.17 -4.11 7.10
N VAL A 163 0.27 -3.13 7.07
CA VAL A 163 -0.90 -3.09 7.97
C VAL A 163 -2.14 -3.45 7.16
N VAL A 164 -2.96 -4.35 7.69
CA VAL A 164 -4.23 -4.75 7.08
C VAL A 164 -5.36 -4.49 8.06
N ALA A 165 -6.37 -3.74 7.66
CA ALA A 165 -7.57 -3.52 8.47
C ALA A 165 -8.80 -4.16 7.82
N PHE A 166 -9.50 -5.03 8.55
CA PHE A 166 -10.76 -5.61 8.11
C PHE A 166 -11.91 -4.97 8.90
N ASN A 167 -12.84 -4.31 8.20
CA ASN A 167 -13.96 -3.60 8.81
C ASN A 167 -13.54 -2.72 10.02
N GLY A 168 -12.41 -2.02 9.89
CA GLY A 168 -11.86 -1.13 10.92
C GLY A 168 -11.01 -1.80 12.01
N THR A 169 -10.86 -3.12 12.02
CA THR A 169 -9.93 -3.81 12.94
C THR A 169 -8.61 -4.05 12.25
N ALA A 170 -7.54 -3.41 12.74
CA ALA A 170 -6.22 -3.43 12.13
C ALA A 170 -5.31 -4.52 12.71
N PHE A 171 -4.49 -5.11 11.86
CA PHE A 171 -3.55 -6.18 12.16
C PHE A 171 -2.20 -5.89 11.49
N LEU A 172 -1.13 -6.28 12.16
CA LEU A 172 0.18 -6.44 11.52
C LEU A 172 0.23 -7.82 10.87
N ALA A 173 0.49 -7.87 9.56
CA ALA A 173 0.66 -9.12 8.84
C ALA A 173 2.15 -9.27 8.44
N GLN A 174 2.85 -10.29 8.95
CA GLN A 174 4.24 -10.60 8.59
C GLN A 174 4.35 -11.99 7.99
#